data_AF-A0A8J3VI06-F1
#
_entry.id   AF-A0A8J3VI06-F1
#
_cell.length_a   1.000
_cell.length_b   1.000
_cell.length_c   1.000
_cell.angle_alpha   90.00
_cell.angle_beta   90.00
_cell.angle_gamma   90.00
#
_symmetry.space_group_name_H-M   'P 1'
#
loop_
_entity.id
_entity.type
_entity.pdbx_description
1 polymer ?
#
loop_
_entity_poly.entity_id
_entity_poly.type
_entity_poly.pdbx_seq_one_letter_code
_entity_poly.pdbx_strand_id
1 'polypeptide(L)' 'MDQPRFFTLEQVAEELNTSVAQVYALVRRGDLVAIRLGGRGQWRVERAKLEEFINRLYEETAQYVKDNPLTSGDD' A
#
# COMPACT_ATOMS: atom_id res chain seq x y z
N MET A 1 -15.83 -2.50 17.36
CA MET A 1 -16.24 -3.44 16.30
C MET A 1 -14.98 -4.09 15.78
N ASP A 2 -14.92 -5.41 15.73
CA ASP A 2 -13.75 -6.13 15.23
C ASP A 2 -13.57 -5.81 13.74
N GLN A 3 -12.39 -5.29 13.37
CA GLN A 3 -12.13 -4.83 12.02
C GLN A 3 -11.65 -6.03 11.18
N PRO A 4 -12.19 -6.28 9.97
CA PRO A 4 -11.96 -7.53 9.26
C PRO A 4 -10.46 -7.77 9.01
N ARG A 5 -10.03 -9.03 9.14
CA ARG A 5 -8.64 -9.43 8.91
C ARG A 5 -8.19 -9.25 7.46
N PHE A 6 -9.12 -9.39 6.51
CA PHE A 6 -8.84 -9.27 5.07
C PHE A 6 -9.66 -8.15 4.45
N PHE A 7 -8.99 -7.33 3.66
CA PHE A 7 -9.56 -6.24 2.89
C PHE A 7 -9.75 -6.61 1.42
N THR A 8 -10.80 -6.07 0.81
CA THR A 8 -10.93 -6.00 -0.66
C THR A 8 -10.02 -4.90 -1.21
N LEU A 9 -9.75 -4.89 -2.52
CA LEU A 9 -8.98 -3.81 -3.14
C LEU A 9 -9.68 -2.45 -3.00
N GLU A 10 -11.01 -2.44 -2.93
CA GLU A 10 -11.81 -1.24 -2.70
C GLU A 10 -11.56 -0.69 -1.30
N GLN A 11 -11.63 -1.55 -0.27
CA GLN A 11 -11.37 -1.13 1.11
C GLN A 11 -9.95 -0.60 1.31
N VAL A 12 -8.95 -1.23 0.66
CA VAL A 12 -7.57 -0.71 0.70
C VAL A 12 -7.45 0.63 -0.01
N ALA A 13 -8.15 0.81 -1.13
CA ALA A 13 -8.14 2.07 -1.86
C ALA A 13 -8.78 3.20 -1.03
N GLU A 14 -9.87 2.92 -0.33
CA GLU A 14 -10.49 3.84 0.63
C GLU A 14 -9.54 4.19 1.78
N GLU A 15 -8.90 3.19 2.39
CA GLU A 15 -8.00 3.38 3.54
C GLU A 15 -6.74 4.20 3.18
N LEU A 16 -6.18 3.97 2.00
CA LEU A 16 -5.02 4.72 1.49
C LEU A 16 -5.40 6.01 0.73
N ASN A 17 -6.70 6.35 0.68
CA ASN A 17 -7.22 7.48 -0.08
C ASN A 17 -6.70 7.55 -1.53
N THR A 18 -6.81 6.43 -2.24
CA THR A 18 -6.33 6.25 -3.62
C THR A 18 -7.35 5.52 -4.50
N SER A 19 -7.01 5.26 -5.76
CA SER A 19 -7.88 4.52 -6.69
C SER A 19 -7.68 3.00 -6.59
N VAL A 20 -8.75 2.24 -6.81
CA VAL A 20 -8.71 0.76 -6.88
C VAL A 20 -7.75 0.30 -7.99
N ALA A 21 -7.66 1.04 -9.09
CA ALA A 21 -6.72 0.74 -10.18
C ALA A 21 -5.25 0.80 -9.72
N GLN A 22 -4.91 1.79 -8.88
CA GLN A 22 -3.58 1.92 -8.29
C GLN A 22 -3.27 0.76 -7.33
N VAL A 23 -4.22 0.39 -6.47
CA VAL A 23 -4.08 -0.77 -5.57
C VAL A 23 -3.95 -2.08 -6.35
N TYR A 24 -4.73 -2.25 -7.42
CA TYR A 24 -4.61 -3.41 -8.29
C TYR A 24 -3.22 -3.49 -8.95
N ALA A 25 -2.68 -2.36 -9.41
CA ALA A 25 -1.34 -2.31 -9.98
C ALA A 25 -0.25 -2.68 -8.94
N LEU A 26 -0.40 -2.20 -7.70
CA LEU A 26 0.46 -2.55 -6.55
C LEU A 26 0.49 -4.06 -6.31
N VAL A 27 -0.68 -4.69 -6.27
CA VAL A 27 -0.79 -6.14 -6.10
C VAL A 27 -0.22 -6.89 -7.30
N ARG A 28 -0.52 -6.42 -8.52
CA ARG A 28 -0.09 -7.08 -9.76
C ARG A 28 1.43 -7.12 -9.94
N ARG A 29 2.14 -6.09 -9.48
CA ARG A 29 3.60 -6.02 -9.52
C ARG A 29 4.28 -6.62 -8.29
N GLY A 30 3.50 -7.02 -7.28
CA GLY A 30 4.00 -7.67 -6.06
C GLY A 30 4.44 -6.71 -4.95
N ASP A 31 4.23 -5.41 -5.11
CA ASP A 31 4.58 -4.41 -4.07
C ASP A 31 3.66 -4.49 -2.85
N LEU A 32 2.37 -4.75 -3.09
CA LEU A 32 1.40 -5.01 -2.03
C LEU A 32 1.04 -6.50 -2.01
N VAL A 33 1.37 -7.17 -0.91
CA VAL A 33 1.12 -8.60 -0.75
C VAL A 33 -0.39 -8.86 -0.61
N ALA A 34 -0.92 -9.68 -1.52
CA ALA A 34 -2.31 -10.10 -1.51
C ALA A 34 -2.44 -11.58 -1.86
N ILE A 35 -3.49 -12.21 -1.36
CA ILE A 35 -3.89 -13.56 -1.74
C ILE A 35 -4.96 -13.50 -2.84
N ARG A 36 -4.89 -14.43 -3.80
CA ARG A 36 -5.93 -14.61 -4.82
C ARG A 36 -6.83 -15.76 -4.42
N LEU A 37 -8.10 -15.47 -4.12
CA LEU A 37 -9.07 -16.47 -3.70
C LEU A 37 -9.87 -17.01 -4.89
N GLY A 38 -9.73 -18.32 -5.15
CA GLY A 38 -10.53 -19.09 -6.09
C GLY A 38 -10.38 -18.70 -7.58
N GLY A 39 -11.21 -19.33 -8.43
CA GLY A 39 -11.16 -19.16 -9.89
C GLY A 39 -11.71 -17.83 -10.43
N ARG A 40 -12.37 -17.02 -9.59
CA ARG A 40 -12.99 -15.73 -10.00
C ARG A 40 -12.06 -14.52 -9.88
N GLY A 41 -10.80 -14.72 -9.51
CA GLY A 41 -9.81 -13.64 -9.50
C GLY A 41 -10.01 -12.58 -8.42
N GLN A 42 -10.63 -12.94 -7.29
CA GLN A 42 -10.77 -12.02 -6.17
C GLN A 42 -9.44 -11.90 -5.42
N TRP A 43 -9.00 -10.66 -5.21
CA TRP A 43 -7.82 -10.36 -4.39
C TRP A 43 -8.26 -9.97 -2.97
N ARG A 44 -7.48 -10.41 -1.99
CA ARG A 44 -7.62 -10.04 -0.59
C ARG A 44 -6.27 -9.65 -0.02
N VAL A 45 -6.24 -8.51 0.65
CA VAL A 45 -5.06 -8.00 1.35
C VAL A 45 -5.26 -8.27 2.83
N GLU A 46 -4.34 -8.95 3.48
CA GLU A 46 -4.38 -9.08 4.94
C GLU A 46 -4.01 -7.75 5.58
N ARG A 47 -4.73 -7.34 6.63
CA ARG A 47 -4.46 -6.09 7.36
C ARG A 47 -3.00 -5.91 7.73
N ALA A 48 -2.40 -6.93 8.34
CA ALA A 48 -0.99 -6.87 8.74
C ALA A 48 -0.07 -6.60 7.55
N LYS A 49 -0.38 -7.16 6.38
CA LYS A 49 0.40 -6.96 5.15
C LYS A 49 0.24 -5.56 4.58
N LEU A 50 -0.94 -4.95 4.73
CA LEU A 50 -1.14 -3.55 4.40
C LEU A 50 -0.35 -2.63 5.34
N GLU A 51 -0.35 -2.90 6.64
CA GLU A 51 0.45 -2.12 7.60
C GLU A 51 1.95 -2.27 7.36
N GLU A 52 2.44 -3.49 7.08
CA GLU A 52 3.83 -3.72 6.66
C GLU A 52 4.19 -2.92 5.40
N PHE A 53 3.29 -2.87 4.41
CA PHE A 53 3.48 -2.07 3.19
C PHE A 53 3.56 -0.57 3.50
N ILE A 54 2.68 -0.05 4.37
CA ILE A 54 2.69 1.36 4.80
C ILE A 54 4.01 1.68 5.51
N ASN A 55 4.47 0.82 6.43
CA ASN A 55 5.73 1.01 7.13
C ASN A 55 6.92 1.07 6.16
N ARG A 56 6.96 0.16 5.17
CA ARG A 56 7.98 0.18 4.13
C ARG A 56 7.97 1.49 3.34
N LEU A 57 6.79 2.01 2.98
CA LEU A 57 6.68 3.30 2.29
C LEU A 57 7.21 4.46 3.13
N TYR A 58 6.98 4.43 4.45
CA TYR A 58 7.56 5.43 5.36
C TYR A 58 9.09 5.34 5.39
N GLU A 59 9.66 4.14 5.45
CA GLU A 59 11.11 3.94 5.41
C GLU A 59 11.72 4.41 4.09
N GLU A 60 11.12 4.03 2.95
CA GLU A 60 11.55 4.45 1.61
C GLU A 60 11.48 5.98 1.46
N THR A 61 10.41 6.60 1.96
CA THR A 61 10.26 8.06 1.95
C THR A 61 11.27 8.76 2.86
N ALA A 62 11.49 8.23 4.06
CA ALA A 62 12.48 8.78 5.00
C ALA A 62 13.90 8.71 4.43
N GLN A 63 14.25 7.60 3.79
CA GLN A 63 15.53 7.43 3.11
C GLN A 63 15.65 8.41 1.94
N TYR A 64 14.61 8.54 1.10
CA TYR A 64 14.59 9.50 0.00
C TYR A 64 14.80 10.94 0.48
N VAL A 65 14.10 11.39 1.53
CA VAL A 65 14.25 12.74 2.08
C VAL A 65 15.65 12.98 2.65
N LYS A 66 16.25 11.95 3.26
CA LYS A 66 17.62 12.02 3.78
C LYS A 66 18.65 12.16 2.65
N ASP A 67 18.48 11.42 1.56
CA ASP A 67 19.37 11.45 0.40
C ASP A 67 19.15 12.68 -0.50
N ASN A 68 17.94 13.25 -0.45
CA ASN A 68 17.54 14.42 -1.22
C ASN A 68 17.10 15.51 -0.24
N PRO A 69 18.04 16.07 0.56
CA PRO A 69 17.69 17.17 1.43
C PRO A 69 17.12 18.29 0.56
N LEU A 70 15.96 18.82 0.96
CA LEU A 70 15.45 20.06 0.38
C LEU A 70 16.53 21.10 0.61
N THR A 71 17.34 21.33 -0.43
CA THR A 71 18.28 22.44 -0.42
C THR A 71 17.36 23.64 -0.55
N SER A 72 16.95 24.21 0.58
CA SER A 72 16.46 25.58 0.58
C SER A 72 17.57 26.38 -0.09
N GLY A 73 17.33 26.82 -1.32
CA GLY A 73 18.08 27.93 -1.87
C GLY A 73 17.85 29.09 -0.92
N ASP A 74 18.81 29.30 -0.02
CA ASP A 74 19.04 30.60 0.58
C ASP A 74 19.86 31.38 -0.46
N ASP A 75 19.14 32.09 -1.33
CA ASP A 75 19.44 33.43 -1.83
C ASP A 75 18.17 34.04 -2.46
#